data_AF-A0A535QHS9-F1
#
_entry.id   AF-A0A535QHS9-F1
#
_cell.length_a   1.000
_cell.length_b   1.000
_cell.length_c   1.000
_cell.angle_alpha   90.00
_cell.angle_beta   90.00
_cell.angle_gamma   90.00
#
_symmetry.space_group_name_H-M   'P 1'
#
loop_
_entity.id
_entity.type
_entity.pdbx_description
1 polymer ?
#
loop_
_entity_poly.entity_id
_entity_poly.type
_entity_poly.pdbx_seq_one_letter_code
_entity_poly.pdbx_strand_id
1 'polypeptide(L)' 'MRQNKLLEALGLPTSYAGSVHVKDILSAIQLDKKVAGKQVRWVLPKQMGDVTVTPVPNELVESVITAFFAEKRP' A
#
# COMPACT_ATOMS: atom_id res chain seq x y z
N MET A 1 6.49 10.16 8.83
CA MET A 1 5.84 11.41 9.29
C MET A 1 4.50 11.06 9.95
N ARG A 2 4.10 11.79 11.01
CA ARG A 2 3.04 11.53 12.03
C ARG A 2 2.52 10.09 12.20
N GLN A 3 1.83 9.50 11.22
CA GLN A 3 1.36 8.11 11.27
C GLN A 3 2.51 7.14 11.60
N ASN A 4 3.67 7.26 10.95
CA ASN A 4 4.81 6.38 11.27
C ASN A 4 5.28 6.54 12.71
N LYS A 5 5.30 7.78 13.25
CA LYS A 5 5.67 8.03 14.65
C LYS A 5 4.68 7.37 15.62
N LEU A 6 3.39 7.37 15.29
CA LEU A 6 2.37 6.70 16.09
C LEU A 6 2.53 5.17 16.03
N LEU A 7 2.75 4.62 14.83
CA LEU A 7 2.99 3.19 14.66
C LEU A 7 4.25 2.76 15.43
N GLU A 8 5.34 3.51 15.32
CA GLU A 8 6.60 3.29 16.05
C GLU A 8 6.39 3.38 17.57
N ALA A 9 5.66 4.38 18.06
CA ALA A 9 5.34 4.52 19.49
C ALA A 9 4.50 3.36 20.04
N LEU A 10 3.75 2.68 19.17
CA LEU A 10 2.98 1.48 19.49
C LEU A 10 3.76 0.17 19.25
N GLY A 11 5.03 0.25 18.84
CA GLY A 11 5.87 -0.91 18.54
C GLY A 11 5.47 -1.64 17.25
N LEU A 12 4.75 -0.97 16.34
CA LEU A 12 4.32 -1.55 15.07
C LEU A 12 5.37 -1.32 13.96
N PRO A 13 5.54 -2.28 13.04
CA PRO A 13 6.49 -2.14 11.94
C PRO A 13 6.05 -1.05 10.97
N THR A 14 6.99 -0.18 10.58
CA THR A 14 6.80 0.85 9.54
C THR A 14 7.55 0.54 8.25
N SER A 15 8.31 -0.55 8.24
CA SER A 15 8.98 -1.13 7.08
C SER A 15 8.67 -2.62 6.99
N TYR A 16 8.90 -3.19 5.81
CA TYR A 16 8.72 -4.61 5.58
C TYR A 16 10.07 -5.33 5.53
N ALA A 17 10.24 -6.36 6.37
CA ALA A 17 11.45 -7.18 6.46
C ALA A 17 11.20 -8.68 6.19
N GLY A 18 10.02 -9.01 5.63
CA GLY A 18 9.65 -10.39 5.33
C GLY A 18 10.21 -10.90 4.00
N SER A 19 9.87 -12.14 3.66
CA SER A 19 10.36 -12.83 2.46
C SER A 19 9.45 -12.71 1.23
N VAL A 20 8.20 -12.25 1.38
CA VAL A 20 7.27 -12.09 0.25
C VAL A 20 7.80 -11.07 -0.76
N HIS A 21 7.77 -11.45 -2.04
CA HIS A 21 8.20 -10.58 -3.13
C HIS A 21 7.10 -9.61 -3.58
N VAL A 22 7.51 -8.44 -4.05
CA VAL A 22 6.61 -7.39 -4.57
C VAL A 22 5.65 -7.92 -5.65
N LYS A 23 6.12 -8.83 -6.52
CA LYS A 23 5.31 -9.42 -7.59
C LYS A 23 4.13 -10.23 -7.04
N ASP A 24 4.33 -10.93 -5.94
CA ASP A 24 3.29 -11.75 -5.31
C ASP A 24 2.23 -10.85 -4.67
N ILE A 25 2.65 -9.73 -4.08
CA ILE A 25 1.78 -8.72 -3.49
C ILE A 25 0.94 -8.03 -4.56
N LEU A 26 1.56 -7.59 -5.66
CA LEU A 26 0.85 -6.96 -6.78
C LEU A 26 -0.18 -7.92 -7.40
N SER A 27 0.19 -9.18 -7.57
CA SER A 27 -0.73 -10.21 -8.08
C SER A 27 -1.90 -10.44 -7.12
N ALA A 28 -1.64 -10.50 -5.82
CA ALA A 28 -2.67 -10.67 -4.79
C ALA A 28 -3.65 -9.48 -4.74
N ILE A 29 -3.15 -8.25 -4.91
CA ILE A 29 -4.00 -7.03 -4.98
C ILE A 29 -4.95 -7.08 -6.17
N GLN A 30 -4.49 -7.59 -7.32
CA GLN A 30 -5.32 -7.73 -8.52
C GLN A 30 -6.43 -8.79 -8.38
N LEU A 31 -6.30 -9.72 -7.42
CA LEU A 31 -7.32 -10.74 -7.13
C LEU A 31 -8.45 -10.23 -6.23
N ASP A 32 -8.35 -9.02 -5.67
CA ASP A 32 -9.41 -8.45 -4.86
C ASP A 32 -10.69 -8.20 -5.70
N LYS A 33 -11.82 -8.70 -5.19
CA LYS A 33 -13.06 -9.02 -5.91
C LYS A 33 -13.66 -7.86 -6.73
N LYS A 34 -13.48 -7.87 -8.07
CA LYS A 34 -14.45 -7.53 -9.16
C LYS A 34 -13.73 -7.07 -10.45
N VAL A 35 -12.80 -7.87 -10.96
CA VAL A 35 -12.12 -7.61 -12.24
C VAL A 35 -12.97 -8.09 -13.43
N ALA A 36 -14.18 -7.55 -13.55
CA ALA A 36 -14.89 -7.46 -14.81
C ALA A 36 -14.88 -5.98 -15.21
N GLY A 37 -13.74 -5.53 -15.74
CA GLY A 37 -13.57 -4.23 -16.39
C GLY A 37 -13.42 -2.97 -15.50
N LYS A 38 -13.07 -3.06 -14.22
CA LYS A 38 -12.98 -1.86 -13.33
C LYS A 38 -11.74 -1.91 -12.42
N GLN A 39 -10.96 -0.82 -12.42
CA GLN A 39 -9.78 -0.58 -11.58
C GLN A 39 -10.05 -0.84 -10.09
N VAL A 40 -9.02 -1.33 -9.38
CA VAL A 40 -9.04 -1.49 -7.92
C VAL A 40 -9.32 -0.14 -7.27
N ARG A 41 -10.30 -0.09 -6.36
CA ARG A 41 -10.60 1.12 -5.58
C ARG A 41 -9.87 1.07 -4.25
N TRP A 42 -9.15 2.14 -3.96
CA TRP A 42 -8.31 2.27 -2.78
C TRP A 42 -8.99 3.15 -1.74
N VAL A 43 -8.77 2.81 -0.48
CA VAL A 43 -9.15 3.60 0.68
C VAL A 43 -8.01 4.56 0.99
N LEU A 44 -8.17 5.84 0.65
CA LEU A 44 -7.13 6.86 0.81
C LEU A 44 -7.51 7.84 1.94
N PRO A 45 -6.72 7.93 3.02
CA PRO A 45 -6.92 8.95 4.04
C PRO A 45 -6.50 10.33 3.50
N LYS A 46 -7.40 11.32 3.58
CA LYS A 46 -7.11 12.71 3.23
C LYS A 46 -6.64 13.53 4.43
N GLN A 47 -7.34 13.33 5.55
CA GLN A 47 -7.07 13.93 6.85
C GLN A 47 -7.63 13.01 7.94
N MET A 48 -7.40 13.33 9.21
CA MET A 48 -7.95 12.53 10.31
C MET A 48 -9.47 12.47 10.23
N GLY A 49 -10.02 11.26 10.26
CA GLY A 49 -11.48 11.04 10.19
C GLY A 49 -12.08 11.19 8.79
N ASP A 50 -11.28 11.49 7.77
CA ASP A 50 -11.76 11.69 6.39
C ASP A 50 -11.02 10.77 5.41
N VAL A 51 -11.80 9.94 4.72
CA VAL A 51 -11.33 8.86 3.86
C VAL A 51 -12.12 8.90 2.56
N THR A 52 -11.43 8.71 1.44
CA THR A 52 -12.05 8.61 0.12
C THR A 52 -11.80 7.24 -0.50
N VAL A 53 -12.83 6.66 -1.10
CA VAL A 53 -12.75 5.41 -1.87
C VAL A 53 -12.73 5.74 -3.35
N THR A 54 -11.57 5.61 -4.00
CA THR A 54 -11.37 6.04 -5.39
C THR A 54 -10.51 5.05 -6.16
N PRO A 55 -10.71 4.90 -7.49
CA PRO A 55 -9.72 4.24 -8.33
C PRO A 55 -8.38 4.97 -8.25
N VAL A 56 -7.29 4.21 -8.38
CA VAL A 56 -5.91 4.71 -8.47
C VAL A 56 -5.25 4.06 -9.70
N PRO A 57 -4.47 4.80 -10.50
CA PRO A 57 -3.75 4.23 -11.64
C PRO A 57 -2.83 3.08 -11.22
N ASN A 58 -2.81 2.01 -12.01
CA ASN A 58 -2.01 0.83 -11.71
C ASN A 58 -0.51 1.17 -11.65
N GLU A 59 -0.04 2.06 -12.52
CA GLU A 59 1.36 2.47 -12.56
C GLU A 59 1.78 3.17 -11.25
N LEU A 60 0.88 3.95 -10.66
CA LEU A 60 1.13 4.60 -9.37
C LEU A 60 1.21 3.57 -8.25
N VAL A 61 0.28 2.61 -8.21
CA VAL A 61 0.29 1.51 -7.23
C VAL A 61 1.59 0.70 -7.34
N GLU A 62 1.96 0.31 -8.55
CA GLU A 62 3.19 -0.46 -8.82
C GLU A 62 4.44 0.31 -8.37
N SER A 63 4.52 1.61 -8.68
CA SER A 63 5.66 2.44 -8.27
C SER A 63 5.78 2.57 -6.75
N VAL A 64 4.67 2.80 -6.03
CA VAL A 64 4.66 2.98 -4.57
C VAL A 64 5.01 1.68 -3.86
N ILE A 65 4.41 0.57 -4.27
CA ILE A 65 4.70 -0.74 -3.67
C ILE A 65 6.14 -1.14 -3.98
N THR A 66 6.61 -0.97 -5.22
CA THR A 66 8.01 -1.27 -5.55
C THR A 66 8.95 -0.42 -4.72
N ALA A 67 8.72 0.88 -4.58
CA ALA A 67 9.55 1.75 -3.75
C ALA A 67 9.55 1.33 -2.28
N PHE A 68 8.39 1.06 -1.68
CA PHE A 68 8.27 0.67 -0.27
C PHE A 68 9.02 -0.63 0.06
N PHE A 69 8.99 -1.61 -0.84
CA PHE A 69 9.65 -2.91 -0.64
C PHE A 69 11.10 -2.94 -1.18
N ALA A 70 11.48 -2.03 -2.09
CA ALA A 70 12.85 -1.89 -2.58
C ALA A 70 13.71 -1.00 -1.67
N GLU A 71 13.13 -0.20 -0.78
CA GLU A 71 13.83 0.47 0.32
C GLU A 71 14.39 -0.57 1.32
N LYS A 72 15.37 -1.37 0.89
CA LYS A 72 16.48 -1.75 1.76
C LYS A 72 17.20 -0.46 2.12
N ARG A 73 16.82 0.17 3.24
CA ARG A 73 17.75 1.13 3.84
C ARG A 73 18.91 0.34 4.47
N PRO A 74 20.15 0.82 4.27
CA PRO A 74 21.37 0.14 4.69
C PRO A 74 21.40 -0.18 6.18
#